data_AF-A0A133ZGR1-F1
#
_entry.id   AF-A0A133ZGR1-F1
#
_cell.length_a   1.000
_cell.length_b   1.000
_cell.length_c   1.000
_cell.angle_alpha   90.00
_cell.angle_beta   90.00
_cell.angle_gamma   90.00
#
_symmetry.space_group_name_H-M   'P 1'
#
loop_
_entity.id
_entity.type
_entity.pdbx_description
1 polymer ?
#
loop_
_entity_poly.entity_id
_entity_poly.type
_entity_poly.pdbx_seq_one_letter_code
_entity_poly.pdbx_strand_id
1 'polypeptide(L)'
;MADEQDRDQLADAVSRMPATYWQRREEVTGRTPSEEIVLEGDELEPWLMWDELDGDDGEPEPALKTPVVEGACIFANRAGWETGAGCALHQWALAEGEDLTVVKPEVCWQLPLRRYEDYEERPDGVEILRTQIGEYDRRGWGNGGEDFDWYCSTDPACHNNPEPMWKSQKNELIALMGEDAYAILAKHCAKRAAAGLVSVHPASERWV
;
A
#
# COMPACT_ATOMS: atom_id res chain seq x y z
N MET A 1 7.98 -3.66 -7.38
CA MET A 1 8.13 -2.21 -7.54
C MET A 1 7.19 -1.79 -8.64
N ALA A 2 6.51 -0.66 -8.47
CA ALA A 2 5.60 -0.14 -9.47
C ALA A 2 6.35 0.52 -10.64
N ASP A 3 7.34 1.35 -10.32
CA ASP A 3 8.16 2.06 -11.30
C ASP A 3 9.56 2.41 -10.72
N GLU A 4 10.31 3.24 -11.44
CA GLU A 4 11.63 3.73 -11.03
C GLU A 4 11.55 4.66 -9.80
N GLN A 5 10.51 5.49 -9.70
CA GLN A 5 10.31 6.36 -8.56
C GLN A 5 10.08 5.56 -7.27
N ASP A 6 9.28 4.49 -7.36
CA ASP A 6 9.03 3.54 -6.28
C ASP A 6 10.34 2.89 -5.80
N ARG A 7 11.22 2.52 -6.75
CA ARG A 7 12.54 1.95 -6.48
C ARG A 7 13.44 2.93 -5.72
N ASP A 8 13.54 4.16 -6.21
CA ASP A 8 14.36 5.21 -5.61
C ASP A 8 13.87 5.56 -4.19
N GLN A 9 12.56 5.66 -4.02
CA GLN A 9 11.92 5.90 -2.73
C GLN A 9 12.20 4.77 -1.73
N LEU A 10 12.14 3.52 -2.17
CA LEU A 10 12.51 2.38 -1.32
C LEU A 10 14.00 2.42 -0.95
N ALA A 11 14.88 2.77 -1.88
CA ALA A 11 16.31 2.89 -1.59
C ALA A 11 16.59 4.01 -0.57
N ASP A 12 15.97 5.18 -0.71
CA ASP A 12 16.03 6.26 0.28
C ASP A 12 15.52 5.80 1.65
N ALA A 13 14.33 5.19 1.68
CA ALA A 13 13.72 4.66 2.90
C ALA A 13 14.65 3.68 3.63
N VAL A 14 15.24 2.74 2.91
CA VAL A 14 16.17 1.76 3.49
C VAL A 14 17.46 2.42 4.01
N SER A 15 17.95 3.46 3.33
CA SER A 15 19.15 4.19 3.77
C SER A 15 18.93 4.96 5.08
N ARG A 16 17.72 5.50 5.28
CA ARG A 16 17.35 6.31 6.47
C ARG A 16 16.82 5.48 7.63
N MET A 17 16.22 4.33 7.36
CA MET A 17 15.57 3.50 8.37
C MET A 17 16.59 2.98 9.40
N PRO A 18 16.43 3.31 10.70
CA PRO A 18 17.32 2.79 11.75
C PRO A 18 17.28 1.25 11.81
N ALA A 19 18.44 0.63 12.07
CA ALA A 19 18.60 -0.82 12.05
C ALA A 19 17.66 -1.59 13.00
N THR A 20 17.22 -0.96 14.10
CA THR A 20 16.26 -1.56 15.05
C THR A 20 14.94 -1.96 14.38
N TYR A 21 14.52 -1.26 13.33
CA TYR A 21 13.25 -1.54 12.67
C TYR A 21 13.30 -2.72 11.69
N TRP A 22 14.47 -3.18 11.26
CA TRP A 22 14.56 -4.23 10.25
C TRP A 22 15.41 -5.41 10.70
N GLN A 23 14.71 -6.48 11.14
CA GLN A 23 15.29 -7.71 11.67
C GLN A 23 16.39 -8.32 10.78
N ARG A 24 16.21 -8.26 9.46
CA ARG A 24 17.09 -8.90 8.48
C ARG A 24 18.10 -7.95 7.85
N ARG A 25 18.20 -6.71 8.35
CA ARG A 25 19.07 -5.69 7.74
C ARG A 25 20.50 -6.17 7.57
N GLU A 26 21.12 -6.69 8.63
CA GLU A 26 22.53 -7.15 8.58
C GLU A 26 22.70 -8.33 7.61
N GLU A 27 21.78 -9.30 7.66
CA GLU A 27 21.77 -10.48 6.77
C GLU A 27 21.68 -10.07 5.30
N VAL A 28 20.82 -9.11 4.98
CA VAL A 28 20.54 -8.66 3.61
C VAL A 28 21.65 -7.75 3.09
N THR A 29 22.05 -6.77 3.89
CA THR A 29 22.96 -5.70 3.42
C THR A 29 24.43 -6.01 3.67
N GLY A 30 24.74 -7.01 4.52
CA GLY A 30 26.09 -7.27 5.00
C GLY A 30 26.67 -6.16 5.88
N ARG A 31 25.84 -5.18 6.30
CA ARG A 31 26.25 -4.02 7.11
C ARG A 31 25.79 -4.18 8.54
N THR A 32 26.70 -3.94 9.48
CA THR A 32 26.39 -3.86 10.92
C THR A 32 25.41 -2.70 11.21
N PRO A 33 24.75 -2.67 12.38
CA PRO A 33 23.75 -1.66 12.71
C PRO A 33 24.27 -0.22 12.70
N SER A 34 25.57 -0.04 12.92
CA SER A 34 26.24 1.27 12.92
C SER A 34 26.75 1.72 11.56
N GLU A 35 26.76 0.85 10.55
CA GLU A 35 27.25 1.17 9.21
C GLU A 35 26.10 1.70 8.34
N GLU A 36 26.36 2.75 7.58
CA GLU A 36 25.44 3.26 6.57
C GLU A 36 25.28 2.26 5.40
N ILE A 37 24.10 2.26 4.79
CA ILE A 37 23.87 1.51 3.55
C ILE A 37 24.21 2.45 2.40
N VAL A 38 25.31 2.17 1.72
CA VAL A 38 25.71 2.84 0.48
C VAL A 38 25.55 1.83 -0.65
N LEU A 39 24.70 2.16 -1.63
CA LEU A 39 24.58 1.42 -2.87
C LEU A 39 25.73 1.82 -3.81
N GLU A 40 26.48 0.85 -4.31
CA GLU A 40 27.65 1.08 -5.17
C GLU A 40 27.36 0.61 -6.61
N GLY A 41 27.51 1.52 -7.57
CA GLY A 41 27.41 1.20 -8.99
C GLY A 41 25.99 0.85 -9.46
N ASP A 42 25.91 0.08 -10.55
CA ASP A 42 24.65 -0.35 -11.18
C ASP A 42 24.18 -1.73 -10.67
N GLU A 43 24.70 -2.20 -9.54
CA GLU A 43 24.28 -3.48 -8.95
C GLU A 43 22.86 -3.38 -8.41
N LEU A 44 22.13 -4.49 -8.51
CA LEU A 44 20.79 -4.58 -7.95
C LEU A 44 20.86 -4.50 -6.43
N GLU A 45 19.96 -3.73 -5.83
CA GLU A 45 19.86 -3.57 -4.38
C GLU A 45 19.61 -4.93 -3.71
N PRO A 46 20.25 -5.22 -2.56
CA PRO A 46 20.22 -6.56 -1.97
C PRO A 46 18.83 -6.99 -1.47
N TRP A 47 17.90 -6.05 -1.35
CA TRP A 47 16.49 -6.31 -1.00
C TRP A 47 15.57 -6.47 -2.22
N LEU A 48 16.11 -6.44 -3.44
CA LEU A 48 15.37 -6.65 -4.69
C LEU A 48 15.86 -7.89 -5.44
N MET A 49 14.97 -8.46 -6.23
CA MET A 49 15.23 -9.54 -7.17
C MET A 49 14.39 -9.35 -8.43
N TRP A 50 14.90 -9.87 -9.56
CA TRP A 50 14.13 -9.98 -10.79
C TRP A 50 13.12 -11.13 -10.72
N ASP A 51 11.97 -10.90 -11.34
CA ASP A 51 10.86 -11.83 -11.52
C ASP A 51 10.20 -11.58 -12.87
N GLU A 52 9.14 -12.32 -13.17
CA GLU A 52 8.31 -12.13 -14.36
C GLU A 52 6.86 -11.87 -13.91
N LEU A 53 6.23 -10.82 -14.46
CA LEU A 53 4.81 -10.53 -14.31
C LEU A 53 4.18 -10.43 -15.70
N ASP A 54 2.92 -10.86 -15.84
CA ASP A 54 2.19 -10.70 -17.11
C ASP A 54 1.96 -9.21 -17.40
N GLY A 55 2.38 -8.75 -18.58
CA GLY A 55 2.11 -7.42 -19.10
C GLY A 55 0.65 -7.25 -19.54
N ASP A 56 0.30 -6.06 -20.02
CA ASP A 56 -1.07 -5.73 -20.46
C ASP A 56 -1.55 -6.61 -21.64
N ASP A 57 -0.62 -7.16 -22.43
CA ASP A 57 -0.89 -8.10 -23.52
C ASP A 57 -0.90 -9.57 -23.09
N GLY A 58 -0.65 -9.85 -21.80
CA GLY A 58 -0.57 -11.17 -21.22
C GLY A 58 0.77 -11.88 -21.44
N GLU A 59 1.78 -11.20 -22.00
CA GLU A 59 3.12 -11.74 -22.16
C GLU A 59 3.97 -11.46 -20.91
N PRO A 60 4.84 -12.40 -20.49
CA PRO A 60 5.70 -12.18 -19.32
C PRO A 60 6.71 -11.05 -19.55
N GLU A 61 6.73 -10.07 -18.65
CA GLU A 61 7.68 -8.96 -18.63
C GLU A 61 8.56 -8.99 -17.37
N PRO A 62 9.84 -8.57 -17.46
CA PRO A 62 10.71 -8.48 -16.30
C PRO A 62 10.20 -7.48 -15.27
N ALA A 63 10.05 -7.94 -14.03
CA ALA A 63 9.60 -7.13 -12.91
C ALA A 63 10.56 -7.21 -11.73
N LEU A 64 10.70 -6.11 -10.98
CA LEU A 64 11.46 -6.09 -9.73
C LEU A 64 10.52 -6.33 -8.54
N LYS A 65 10.90 -7.26 -7.65
CA LYS A 65 10.18 -7.52 -6.40
C LYS A 65 11.12 -7.69 -5.22
N THR A 66 10.57 -7.57 -4.01
CA THR A 66 11.26 -7.98 -2.80
C THR A 66 11.23 -9.50 -2.65
N PRO A 67 12.31 -10.15 -2.21
CA PRO A 67 12.32 -11.59 -1.94
C PRO A 67 11.30 -12.01 -0.86
N VAL A 68 10.79 -13.23 -1.01
CA VAL A 68 10.03 -13.93 0.04
C VAL A 68 10.98 -14.81 0.83
N VAL A 69 11.14 -14.53 2.11
CA VAL A 69 12.01 -15.28 3.04
C VAL A 69 11.14 -15.89 4.12
N GLU A 70 11.18 -17.21 4.28
CA GLU A 70 10.36 -17.92 5.28
C GLU A 70 8.86 -17.57 5.21
N GLY A 71 8.32 -17.49 3.98
CA GLY A 71 6.88 -17.28 3.75
C GLY A 71 6.38 -15.83 3.84
N ALA A 72 7.25 -14.83 3.98
CA ALA A 72 6.85 -13.42 3.91
C ALA A 72 7.93 -12.53 3.27
N CYS A 73 7.55 -11.31 2.88
CA CYS A 73 8.47 -10.29 2.34
C CYS A 73 9.70 -10.10 3.25
N ILE A 74 10.86 -9.79 2.65
CA ILE A 74 12.13 -9.54 3.34
C ILE A 74 12.07 -8.43 4.40
N PHE A 75 11.15 -7.47 4.25
CA PHE A 75 10.92 -6.39 5.22
C PHE A 75 9.95 -6.77 6.34
N ALA A 76 9.34 -7.96 6.32
CA ALA A 76 8.50 -8.39 7.41
C ALA A 76 9.38 -8.84 8.59
N ASN A 77 9.23 -8.21 9.74
CA ASN A 77 9.75 -8.68 11.02
C ASN A 77 8.88 -9.83 11.53
N ARG A 78 9.51 -10.84 12.12
CA ARG A 78 8.84 -12.01 12.70
C ARG A 78 8.46 -11.75 14.16
N ALA A 79 7.58 -12.60 14.69
CA ALA A 79 7.23 -12.56 16.11
C ALA A 79 8.49 -12.69 16.98
N GLY A 80 8.56 -11.87 18.03
CA GLY A 80 9.71 -11.82 18.93
C GLY A 80 10.78 -10.78 18.58
N TRP A 81 10.67 -10.09 17.43
CA TRP A 81 11.51 -8.93 17.14
C TRP A 81 11.15 -7.72 18.02
N GLU A 82 12.11 -6.86 18.31
CA GLU A 82 11.97 -5.75 19.28
C GLU A 82 10.85 -4.76 18.92
N THR A 83 10.69 -4.45 17.64
CA THR A 83 9.61 -3.57 17.14
C THR A 83 8.29 -4.32 16.86
N GLY A 84 8.24 -5.61 17.18
CA GLY A 84 7.09 -6.48 16.93
C GLY A 84 7.03 -7.05 15.51
N ALA A 85 6.08 -7.96 15.28
CA ALA A 85 5.85 -8.55 13.95
C ALA A 85 5.18 -7.53 13.01
N GLY A 86 5.55 -7.55 11.73
CA GLY A 86 4.98 -6.66 10.70
C GLY A 86 6.03 -6.03 9.79
N CYS A 87 5.60 -5.16 8.89
CA CYS A 87 6.49 -4.51 7.93
C CYS A 87 7.41 -3.47 8.62
N ALA A 88 8.72 -3.65 8.51
CA ALA A 88 9.75 -2.75 9.04
C ALA A 88 9.54 -1.29 8.60
N LEU A 89 9.35 -1.06 7.30
CA LEU A 89 9.11 0.27 6.73
C LEU A 89 7.87 0.94 7.33
N HIS A 90 6.81 0.17 7.56
CA HIS A 90 5.57 0.69 8.14
C HIS A 90 5.75 1.03 9.62
N GLN A 91 6.40 0.14 10.38
CA GLN A 91 6.68 0.37 11.81
C GLN A 91 7.56 1.61 12.01
N TRP A 92 8.61 1.74 11.20
CA TRP A 92 9.48 2.92 11.20
C TRP A 92 8.70 4.20 10.85
N ALA A 93 7.94 4.16 9.76
CA ALA A 93 7.21 5.32 9.29
C ALA A 93 6.23 5.86 10.35
N LEU A 94 5.47 4.98 11.00
CA LEU A 94 4.56 5.39 12.08
C LEU A 94 5.30 5.95 13.30
N ALA A 95 6.45 5.38 13.65
CA ALA A 95 7.20 5.80 14.82
C ALA A 95 7.87 7.18 14.62
N GLU A 96 8.36 7.46 13.42
CA GLU A 96 9.06 8.72 13.09
C GLU A 96 8.13 9.76 12.41
N GLY A 97 6.89 9.40 12.11
CA GLY A 97 5.93 10.28 11.43
C GLY A 97 6.24 10.52 9.94
N GLU A 98 6.89 9.54 9.29
CA GLU A 98 7.15 9.57 7.85
C GLU A 98 5.86 9.31 7.05
N ASP A 99 5.81 9.83 5.83
CA ASP A 99 4.70 9.56 4.93
C ASP A 99 4.82 8.15 4.32
N LEU A 100 3.86 7.27 4.62
CA LEU A 100 3.80 5.91 4.09
C LEU A 100 3.80 5.87 2.55
N THR A 101 3.23 6.89 1.89
CA THR A 101 3.19 6.98 0.42
C THR A 101 4.56 7.28 -0.19
N VAL A 102 5.52 7.70 0.64
CA VAL A 102 6.89 8.05 0.22
C VAL A 102 7.88 6.98 0.63
N VAL A 103 7.73 6.38 1.83
CA VAL A 103 8.74 5.46 2.37
C VAL A 103 8.42 3.98 2.20
N LYS A 104 7.25 3.65 1.65
CA LYS A 104 6.88 2.28 1.29
C LYS A 104 6.67 2.18 -0.21
N PRO A 105 6.90 1.00 -0.79
CA PRO A 105 6.52 0.75 -2.16
C PRO A 105 5.01 0.92 -2.39
N GLU A 106 4.61 1.39 -3.56
CA GLU A 106 3.22 1.71 -3.93
C GLU A 106 2.26 0.56 -3.64
N VAL A 107 2.59 -0.63 -4.10
CA VAL A 107 1.79 -1.85 -3.86
C VAL A 107 1.56 -2.13 -2.37
N CYS A 108 2.48 -1.69 -1.49
CA CYS A 108 2.42 -1.95 -0.06
C CYS A 108 1.63 -0.90 0.74
N TRP A 109 1.65 0.38 0.35
CA TRP A 109 0.86 1.40 1.04
C TRP A 109 -0.55 1.52 0.48
N GLN A 110 -0.77 1.14 -0.78
CA GLN A 110 -2.11 1.18 -1.37
C GLN A 110 -3.09 0.34 -0.57
N LEU A 111 -2.75 -0.87 -0.14
CA LEU A 111 -3.66 -1.72 0.62
C LEU A 111 -4.14 -1.02 1.92
N PRO A 112 -5.46 -0.85 2.14
CA PRO A 112 -6.58 -1.54 1.49
C PRO A 112 -7.24 -0.80 0.30
N LEU A 113 -6.76 0.37 -0.09
CA LEU A 113 -7.25 1.12 -1.25
C LEU A 113 -6.84 0.44 -2.56
N ARG A 114 -7.79 0.28 -3.47
CA ARG A 114 -7.56 -0.23 -4.82
C ARG A 114 -7.84 0.84 -5.85
N ARG A 115 -6.85 1.19 -6.66
CA ARG A 115 -7.04 1.98 -7.89
C ARG A 115 -7.31 1.03 -9.05
N TYR A 116 -8.39 1.30 -9.78
CA TYR A 116 -8.75 0.62 -11.02
C TYR A 116 -8.90 1.67 -12.11
N GLU A 117 -8.27 1.45 -13.24
CA GLU A 117 -8.27 2.39 -14.37
C GLU A 117 -8.64 1.63 -15.64
N ASP A 118 -9.61 2.18 -16.36
CA ASP A 118 -10.06 1.62 -17.63
C ASP A 118 -10.48 2.76 -18.57
N TYR A 119 -10.31 2.55 -19.87
CA TYR A 119 -10.77 3.49 -20.88
C TYR A 119 -12.27 3.29 -21.11
N GLU A 120 -13.04 4.38 -21.05
CA GLU A 120 -14.47 4.39 -21.30
C GLU A 120 -14.79 5.31 -22.49
N GLU A 121 -15.39 4.75 -23.54
CA GLU A 121 -15.97 5.53 -24.64
C GLU A 121 -17.35 6.06 -24.23
N ARG A 122 -17.49 7.38 -24.20
CA ARG A 122 -18.75 8.06 -23.84
C ARG A 122 -19.72 8.13 -25.02
N PRO A 123 -21.01 8.39 -24.79
CA PRO A 123 -22.02 8.50 -25.87
C PRO A 123 -21.75 9.60 -26.92
N ASP A 124 -20.88 10.56 -26.61
CA ASP A 124 -20.41 11.60 -27.54
C ASP A 124 -19.18 11.16 -28.37
N GLY A 125 -18.74 9.91 -28.22
CA GLY A 125 -17.58 9.33 -28.90
C GLY A 125 -16.24 9.72 -28.29
N VAL A 126 -16.23 10.43 -27.16
CA VAL A 126 -14.99 10.80 -26.47
C VAL A 126 -14.56 9.67 -25.55
N GLU A 127 -13.35 9.18 -25.77
CA GLU A 127 -12.70 8.23 -24.86
C GLU A 127 -12.08 8.98 -23.67
N ILE A 128 -12.28 8.44 -22.47
CA ILE A 128 -11.68 8.95 -21.24
C ILE A 128 -11.03 7.83 -20.45
N LEU A 129 -9.94 8.12 -19.75
CA LEU A 129 -9.45 7.25 -18.69
C LEU A 129 -10.33 7.44 -17.45
N ARG A 130 -10.97 6.37 -16.99
CA ARG A 130 -11.80 6.36 -15.80
C ARG A 130 -11.06 5.69 -14.64
N THR A 131 -10.69 6.50 -13.65
CA THR A 131 -10.13 6.02 -12.39
C THR A 131 -11.24 5.76 -11.36
N GLN A 132 -11.29 4.56 -10.79
CA GLN A 132 -12.12 4.17 -9.65
C GLN A 132 -11.23 3.84 -8.46
N ILE A 133 -11.58 4.36 -7.29
CA ILE A 133 -10.95 4.00 -6.02
C ILE A 133 -11.95 3.22 -5.19
N GLY A 134 -11.59 2.00 -4.84
CA GLY A 134 -12.37 1.07 -4.03
C GLY A 134 -11.53 0.41 -2.95
N GLU A 135 -12.06 -0.68 -2.41
CA GLU A 135 -11.31 -1.57 -1.54
C GLU A 135 -10.64 -2.65 -2.42
N TYR A 136 -9.42 -3.07 -2.07
CA TYR A 136 -8.97 -4.39 -2.48
C TYR A 136 -9.91 -5.42 -1.84
N ASP A 137 -10.32 -6.41 -2.59
CA ASP A 137 -10.86 -7.65 -2.06
C ASP A 137 -10.00 -8.81 -2.58
N ARG A 138 -10.28 -10.04 -2.14
CA ARG A 138 -9.52 -11.21 -2.62
C ARG A 138 -9.59 -11.35 -4.15
N ARG A 139 -10.69 -10.95 -4.80
CA ARG A 139 -10.84 -11.03 -6.26
C ARG A 139 -9.99 -9.98 -6.98
N GLY A 140 -9.64 -8.89 -6.30
CA GLY A 140 -8.69 -7.90 -6.77
C GLY A 140 -7.29 -8.45 -7.07
N TRP A 141 -6.97 -9.65 -6.60
CA TRP A 141 -5.67 -10.32 -6.79
C TRP A 141 -5.70 -11.44 -7.85
N GLY A 142 -6.80 -11.58 -8.61
CA GLY A 142 -6.98 -12.69 -9.54
C GLY A 142 -6.95 -14.04 -8.82
N ASN A 143 -6.37 -15.06 -9.46
CA ASN A 143 -6.30 -16.41 -8.91
C ASN A 143 -5.47 -16.50 -7.61
N GLY A 144 -4.50 -15.59 -7.41
CA GLY A 144 -3.64 -15.60 -6.22
C GLY A 144 -4.32 -15.14 -4.93
N GLY A 145 -5.50 -14.52 -5.01
CA GLY A 145 -6.22 -14.03 -3.83
C GLY A 145 -6.74 -15.12 -2.89
N GLU A 146 -6.87 -16.36 -3.37
CA GLU A 146 -7.25 -17.51 -2.54
C GLU A 146 -6.11 -17.94 -1.62
N ASP A 147 -4.85 -17.70 -2.01
CA ASP A 147 -3.65 -18.13 -1.29
C ASP A 147 -3.22 -17.15 -0.17
N PHE A 148 -3.89 -16.00 -0.03
CA PHE A 148 -3.58 -15.01 1.01
C PHE A 148 -4.30 -15.30 2.32
N ASP A 149 -3.77 -16.22 3.11
CA ASP A 149 -4.27 -16.51 4.48
C ASP A 149 -4.24 -15.28 5.41
N TRP A 150 -3.37 -14.31 5.12
CA TRP A 150 -3.18 -13.09 5.90
C TRP A 150 -4.10 -11.93 5.49
N TYR A 151 -4.88 -12.08 4.41
CA TYR A 151 -5.74 -11.01 3.91
C TYR A 151 -6.94 -10.75 4.81
N CYS A 152 -7.06 -9.53 5.35
CA CYS A 152 -8.09 -9.21 6.35
C CYS A 152 -8.99 -8.01 6.03
N SER A 153 -8.73 -7.17 5.02
CA SER A 153 -9.44 -5.89 4.88
C SER A 153 -10.96 -6.04 4.76
N THR A 154 -11.42 -7.13 4.16
CA THR A 154 -12.85 -7.46 3.97
C THR A 154 -13.53 -7.97 5.24
N ASP A 155 -12.80 -8.17 6.34
CA ASP A 155 -13.37 -8.53 7.64
C ASP A 155 -14.04 -7.28 8.26
N PRO A 156 -15.32 -7.35 8.67
CA PRO A 156 -15.99 -6.25 9.37
C PRO A 156 -15.21 -5.67 10.56
N ALA A 157 -14.39 -6.48 11.24
CA ALA A 157 -13.54 -6.06 12.34
C ALA A 157 -12.45 -5.05 11.93
N CYS A 158 -12.07 -5.02 10.65
CA CYS A 158 -11.11 -4.07 10.10
C CYS A 158 -11.71 -2.67 9.84
N HIS A 159 -13.03 -2.52 9.87
CA HIS A 159 -13.73 -1.25 9.61
C HIS A 159 -14.18 -0.55 10.91
N ASN A 160 -13.29 -0.49 11.91
CA ASN A 160 -13.57 0.07 13.24
C ASN A 160 -12.83 1.38 13.57
N ASN A 161 -12.10 1.96 12.60
CA ASN A 161 -11.38 3.21 12.80
C ASN A 161 -12.36 4.35 13.18
N PRO A 162 -12.15 5.07 14.29
CA PRO A 162 -13.03 6.17 14.69
C PRO A 162 -13.01 7.34 13.70
N GLU A 163 -11.93 7.50 12.94
CA GLU A 163 -11.81 8.50 11.90
C GLU A 163 -12.17 7.90 10.52
N PRO A 164 -13.11 8.51 9.77
CA PRO A 164 -13.46 8.00 8.45
C PRO A 164 -12.27 8.05 7.48
N MET A 165 -12.17 7.04 6.61
CA MET A 165 -11.04 6.85 5.68
C MET A 165 -10.65 8.09 4.87
N TRP A 166 -11.62 8.90 4.42
CA TRP A 166 -11.31 10.12 3.66
C TRP A 166 -10.48 11.16 4.44
N LYS A 167 -10.41 11.03 5.76
CA LYS A 167 -9.53 11.82 6.63
C LYS A 167 -8.29 11.04 7.04
N SER A 168 -8.46 9.82 7.54
CA SER A 168 -7.36 9.03 8.10
C SER A 168 -6.38 8.55 7.03
N GLN A 169 -6.82 8.44 5.77
CA GLN A 169 -5.98 8.09 4.61
C GLN A 169 -5.91 9.22 3.58
N LYS A 170 -5.81 10.46 4.07
CA LYS A 170 -5.75 11.64 3.20
C LYS A 170 -4.58 11.56 2.21
N ASN A 171 -3.39 11.18 2.68
CA ASN A 171 -2.18 11.20 1.85
C ASN A 171 -2.25 10.14 0.76
N GLU A 172 -2.69 8.92 1.10
CA GLU A 172 -2.88 7.82 0.17
C GLU A 172 -3.94 8.16 -0.88
N LEU A 173 -5.06 8.77 -0.48
CA LEU A 173 -6.08 9.22 -1.43
C LEU A 173 -5.54 10.32 -2.36
N ILE A 174 -4.79 11.29 -1.84
CA ILE A 174 -4.15 12.33 -2.66
C ILE A 174 -3.14 11.70 -3.64
N ALA A 175 -2.32 10.74 -3.20
CA ALA A 175 -1.39 10.04 -4.07
C ALA A 175 -2.12 9.29 -5.20
N LEU A 176 -3.29 8.73 -4.93
CA LEU A 176 -4.07 7.98 -5.93
C LEU A 176 -4.85 8.84 -6.91
N MET A 177 -5.43 9.97 -6.49
CA MET A 177 -6.36 10.77 -7.31
C MET A 177 -5.94 12.23 -7.55
N GLY A 178 -4.88 12.69 -6.90
CA GLY A 178 -4.46 14.08 -6.89
C GLY A 178 -5.23 14.96 -5.89
N GLU A 179 -4.63 16.10 -5.54
CA GLU A 179 -5.16 17.02 -4.53
C GLU A 179 -6.52 17.63 -4.90
N ASP A 180 -6.69 18.00 -6.18
CA ASP A 180 -7.93 18.63 -6.66
C ASP A 180 -9.14 17.68 -6.57
N ALA A 181 -8.97 16.42 -7.00
CA ALA A 181 -10.02 15.42 -6.90
C ALA A 181 -10.29 15.02 -5.44
N TYR A 182 -9.25 14.93 -4.61
CA TYR A 182 -9.40 14.71 -3.17
C TYR A 182 -10.21 15.83 -2.51
N ALA A 183 -9.97 17.09 -2.85
CA ALA A 183 -10.70 18.22 -2.29
C ALA A 183 -12.21 18.14 -2.59
N ILE A 184 -12.58 17.66 -3.78
CA ILE A 184 -13.96 17.39 -4.16
C ILE A 184 -14.53 16.25 -3.30
N LEU A 185 -13.83 15.10 -3.22
CA LEU A 185 -14.23 13.96 -2.41
C LEU A 185 -14.47 14.36 -0.94
N ALA A 186 -13.48 15.02 -0.32
CA ALA A 186 -13.53 15.48 1.06
C ALA A 186 -14.74 16.41 1.31
N LYS A 187 -15.04 17.32 0.36
CA LYS A 187 -16.22 18.19 0.43
C LYS A 187 -17.53 17.40 0.41
N HIS A 188 -17.65 16.37 -0.42
CA HIS A 188 -18.84 15.52 -0.45
C HIS A 188 -18.98 14.68 0.83
N CYS A 189 -17.89 14.08 1.30
CA CYS A 189 -17.87 13.29 2.53
C CYS A 189 -18.17 14.14 3.76
N ALA A 190 -17.61 15.35 3.87
CA ALA A 190 -17.89 16.28 4.96
C ALA A 190 -19.37 16.69 4.99
N LYS A 191 -19.97 16.99 3.84
CA LYS A 191 -21.42 17.27 3.73
C LYS A 191 -22.27 16.08 4.19
N ARG A 192 -21.90 14.86 3.79
CA ARG A 192 -22.62 13.65 4.19
C ARG A 192 -22.49 13.37 5.69
N ALA A 193 -21.30 13.56 6.26
CA ALA A 193 -21.07 13.41 7.70
C ALA A 193 -21.92 14.42 8.50
N ALA A 194 -22.01 15.67 8.05
CA ALA A 194 -22.81 16.71 8.70
C ALA A 194 -24.33 16.45 8.61
N ALA A 195 -24.79 15.78 7.55
CA ALA A 195 -26.21 15.45 7.37
C ALA A 195 -26.68 14.28 8.26
N GLY A 196 -25.77 13.48 8.80
CA GLY A 196 -26.10 12.27 9.57
C GLY A 196 -26.74 11.16 8.72
N LEU A 197 -27.37 10.18 9.37
CA LEU A 197 -28.14 9.12 8.70
C LEU A 197 -29.47 9.70 8.19
N VAL A 198 -29.44 10.28 6.99
CA VAL A 198 -30.63 10.86 6.33
C VAL A 198 -31.68 9.78 6.00
N SER A 199 -31.23 8.55 5.77
CA SER A 199 -32.09 7.36 5.63
C SER A 199 -31.59 6.28 6.58
N VAL A 200 -32.26 6.14 7.72
CA VAL A 200 -32.00 5.04 8.65
C VAL A 200 -32.36 3.74 7.95
N HIS A 201 -31.39 2.81 7.86
CA HIS A 201 -31.68 1.50 7.28
C HIS A 201 -32.70 0.79 8.18
N PRO A 202 -33.73 0.09 7.66
CA PRO A 202 -34.73 -0.56 8.52
C PRO A 202 -34.12 -1.53 9.56
N ALA A 203 -32.97 -2.13 9.25
CA ALA A 203 -32.23 -2.99 10.18
C ALA A 203 -31.43 -2.23 11.28
N SER A 204 -31.38 -0.89 11.23
CA SER A 204 -30.80 -0.05 12.28
C SER A 204 -31.75 0.14 13.47
N GLU A 205 -33.04 -0.19 13.32
CA GLU A 205 -33.98 -0.22 14.43
C GLU A 205 -33.63 -1.37 15.37
N ARG A 206 -33.22 -1.04 16.59
CA ARG A 206 -33.14 -2.01 17.68
C ARG A 206 -34.57 -2.26 18.15
N TRP A 207 -35.07 -3.49 17.98
CA TRP A 207 -36.33 -3.93 18.57
C TRP A 207 -36.26 -3.71 20.09
N VAL A 208 -37.14 -2.86 20.61
CA VAL A 208 -37.32 -2.59 22.05
C VAL A 208 -38.41 -3.49 22.60
#